data_AF-A0A317M0C4-F1
#
_entry.id   AF-A0A317M0C4-F1
#
_cell.length_a   1.000
_cell.length_b   1.000
_cell.length_c   1.000
_cell.angle_alpha   90.00
_cell.angle_beta   90.00
_cell.angle_gamma   90.00
#
_symmetry.space_group_name_H-M   'P 1'
#
loop_
_entity.id
_entity.type
_entity.pdbx_description
1 polymer ?
#
loop_
_entity_poly.entity_id
_entity_poly.type
_entity_poly.pdbx_seq_one_letter_code
_entity_poly.pdbx_strand_id
1 'polypeptide(L)'
;MMKKFTRLCFKIFIIPVLIAAGHLTVLAQSGIYGGGPIYKNRSYAINELRNSGYTYVVVWTIHIDASGNFNFNAEFPLVQNGTYIGGSAYPNFADDMARLKSAPTTINRLEFGLSAWGSSTFANIRNLIASQGTGSGSILYRNFQALRNTFPMVDAINFDDESTYDVSSATALAVMLGNLGFKVSLCPYTNSGFWTSVATNTNNQRPGTVDRVDLQCYSGGRNNSPCNWNFGTIPVYAGLWDAEKTTAQVQSQLNTWKNACNARVKGGFIWLYDDIDNSSQTAAYATAIRNVFGGGTLNTAAVTFYRDCNYGGLGISLPTGDYTLARLLSYGIRNDDISSVNVNSGYSTRLYVNDNFGGNSLAVTSSNSCLVDESWNDLASSLIVRAGSGARTVSDEAGRKTNLSVAPVLKGFILYPNPANNELRLAAGEDLAGAFLQVFDLAGRPVMSLRNINNRLDLSRLKAGVYTLVVNKSGNVITRQFVKQ
;
A
#
# COMPACT_ATOMS: atom_id res chain seq x y z
N MET A 1 46.77 26.72 50.12
CA MET A 1 45.91 25.57 49.72
C MET A 1 44.61 26.13 49.13
N MET A 2 44.61 26.55 47.86
CA MET A 2 43.42 27.06 47.16
C MET A 2 43.50 26.61 45.70
N LYS A 3 42.62 25.67 45.31
CA LYS A 3 42.53 25.14 43.94
C LYS A 3 41.83 26.17 43.05
N LYS A 4 42.51 26.57 41.97
CA LYS A 4 41.95 27.36 40.86
C LYS A 4 40.96 26.48 40.08
N PHE A 5 39.70 26.93 39.99
CA PHE A 5 38.71 26.37 39.07
C PHE A 5 38.84 27.08 37.71
N THR A 6 39.27 26.35 36.70
CA THR A 6 39.35 26.82 35.31
C THR A 6 37.95 26.76 34.70
N ARG A 7 37.42 27.91 34.25
CA ARG A 7 36.19 27.99 33.44
C ARG A 7 36.47 27.42 32.04
N LEU A 8 35.83 26.31 31.69
CA LEU A 8 35.81 25.79 30.33
C LEU A 8 34.58 26.35 29.60
N CYS A 9 34.80 27.29 28.68
CA CYS A 9 33.77 27.82 27.78
C CYS A 9 33.34 26.72 26.80
N PHE A 10 32.14 26.17 26.98
CA PHE A 10 31.51 25.26 26.01
C PHE A 10 30.93 26.11 24.86
N LYS A 11 31.62 26.15 23.72
CA LYS A 11 31.04 26.68 22.47
C LYS A 11 30.03 25.65 21.95
N ILE A 12 28.74 25.97 22.08
CA ILE A 12 27.65 25.20 21.46
C ILE A 12 27.70 25.50 19.94
N PHE A 13 28.16 24.53 19.16
CA PHE A 13 27.95 24.53 17.71
C PHE A 13 26.51 24.09 17.43
N ILE A 14 25.67 25.02 16.99
CA ILE A 14 24.36 24.71 16.40
C ILE A 14 24.65 24.12 15.01
N ILE A 15 24.53 22.81 14.87
CA ILE A 15 24.48 22.15 13.57
C ILE A 15 23.04 22.31 13.06
N PRO A 16 22.80 22.96 11.91
CA PRO A 16 21.48 22.96 11.31
C PRO A 16 21.20 21.55 10.79
N VAL A 17 20.32 20.82 11.47
CA VAL A 17 19.74 19.58 10.96
C VAL A 17 18.87 19.96 9.77
N LEU A 18 19.41 19.80 8.56
CA LEU A 18 18.65 19.86 7.34
C LEU A 18 17.69 18.67 7.37
N ILE A 19 16.43 18.90 7.76
CA ILE A 19 15.36 17.92 7.60
C ILE A 19 15.11 17.82 6.10
N ALA A 20 15.82 16.91 5.44
CA ALA A 20 15.41 16.44 4.13
C ALA A 20 14.07 15.72 4.33
N ALA A 21 12.98 16.41 3.99
CA ALA A 21 11.66 15.80 3.86
C ALA A 21 11.77 14.74 2.75
N GLY A 22 12.12 13.51 3.13
CA GLY A 22 11.99 12.36 2.27
C GLY A 22 10.52 12.24 1.92
N HIS A 23 10.19 12.52 0.67
CA HIS A 23 8.88 12.15 0.14
C HIS A 23 8.75 10.64 0.26
N LEU A 24 7.99 10.15 1.25
CA LEU A 24 7.51 8.78 1.21
C LEU A 24 6.71 8.65 -0.08
N THR A 25 7.25 7.90 -1.03
CA THR A 25 6.50 7.37 -2.16
C THR A 25 5.44 6.44 -1.61
N VAL A 26 4.27 7.01 -1.32
CA VAL A 26 3.06 6.27 -1.01
C VAL A 26 2.80 5.36 -2.22
N LEU A 27 2.98 4.05 -2.02
CA LEU A 27 2.54 3.07 -2.98
C LEU A 27 1.06 3.22 -3.28
N ALA A 28 0.67 2.70 -4.45
CA ALA A 28 -0.68 2.37 -4.82
C ALA A 28 -1.42 1.62 -3.70
N GLN A 29 -2.09 2.33 -2.77
CA GLN A 29 -2.87 1.63 -1.76
C GLN A 29 -4.25 1.31 -2.34
N SER A 30 -4.58 0.04 -2.27
CA SER A 30 -5.89 -0.50 -2.61
C SER A 30 -6.52 -1.02 -1.33
N GLY A 31 -7.68 -0.48 -1.00
CA GLY A 31 -8.41 -0.83 0.21
C GLY A 31 -9.66 -1.62 -0.04
N ILE A 32 -10.11 -2.32 0.99
CA ILE A 32 -11.45 -2.88 1.04
C ILE A 32 -12.01 -2.72 2.45
N TYR A 33 -13.28 -2.33 2.51
CA TYR A 33 -14.08 -2.41 3.74
C TYR A 33 -14.77 -3.77 3.76
N GLY A 34 -14.93 -4.37 4.93
CA GLY A 34 -15.66 -5.62 5.08
C GLY A 34 -16.14 -5.83 6.50
N GLY A 35 -17.33 -6.40 6.65
CA GLY A 35 -17.97 -6.67 7.92
C GLY A 35 -18.07 -8.15 8.23
N GLY A 36 -19.32 -8.63 8.35
CA GLY A 36 -19.68 -9.96 8.86
C GLY A 36 -18.84 -11.10 8.31
N PRO A 37 -18.70 -11.23 6.98
CA PRO A 37 -17.99 -12.34 6.35
C PRO A 37 -16.55 -12.52 6.82
N ILE A 38 -15.85 -11.44 7.19
CA ILE A 38 -14.45 -11.53 7.63
C ILE A 38 -14.30 -12.45 8.85
N TYR A 39 -15.26 -12.42 9.78
CA TYR A 39 -15.21 -13.20 11.03
C TYR A 39 -16.23 -14.34 11.10
N LYS A 40 -17.29 -14.32 10.29
CA LYS A 40 -18.24 -15.44 10.16
C LYS A 40 -17.72 -16.53 9.24
N ASN A 41 -17.04 -16.15 8.16
CA ASN A 41 -16.70 -17.06 7.06
C ASN A 41 -15.19 -17.29 6.94
N ARG A 42 -14.56 -17.54 8.09
CA ARG A 42 -13.10 -17.70 8.23
C ARG A 42 -12.48 -18.80 7.35
N SER A 43 -13.29 -19.76 6.89
CA SER A 43 -12.86 -20.87 6.03
C SER A 43 -12.25 -20.38 4.71
N TYR A 44 -12.71 -19.24 4.19
CA TYR A 44 -12.14 -18.62 3.00
C TYR A 44 -11.70 -17.18 3.21
N ALA A 45 -12.41 -16.38 4.01
CA ALA A 45 -12.32 -14.92 3.94
C ALA A 45 -10.90 -14.37 4.20
N ILE A 46 -10.24 -14.90 5.22
CA ILE A 46 -8.88 -14.49 5.56
C ILE A 46 -7.89 -14.80 4.45
N ASN A 47 -7.98 -15.98 3.84
CA ASN A 47 -7.07 -16.36 2.76
C ASN A 47 -7.41 -15.63 1.45
N GLU A 48 -8.69 -15.41 1.17
CA GLU A 48 -9.12 -14.64 0.00
C GLU A 48 -8.58 -13.19 0.07
N LEU A 49 -8.80 -12.50 1.19
CA LEU A 49 -8.31 -11.13 1.40
C LEU A 49 -6.78 -11.06 1.32
N ARG A 50 -6.06 -12.00 1.93
CA ARG A 50 -4.59 -12.07 1.85
C ARG A 50 -4.08 -12.24 0.41
N ASN A 51 -4.83 -12.97 -0.41
CA ASN A 51 -4.47 -13.25 -1.81
C ASN A 51 -5.09 -12.27 -2.82
N SER A 52 -5.87 -11.29 -2.36
CA SER A 52 -6.67 -10.40 -3.21
C SER A 52 -5.87 -9.31 -3.93
N GLY A 53 -4.83 -8.77 -3.28
CA GLY A 53 -4.09 -7.60 -3.77
C GLY A 53 -4.43 -6.32 -3.05
N TYR A 54 -5.43 -6.34 -2.17
CA TYR A 54 -5.63 -5.24 -1.24
C TYR A 54 -4.38 -5.07 -0.38
N THR A 55 -3.99 -3.82 -0.18
CA THR A 55 -2.87 -3.42 0.67
C THR A 55 -3.36 -3.02 2.05
N TYR A 56 -4.65 -2.69 2.19
CA TYR A 56 -5.27 -2.46 3.47
C TYR A 56 -6.68 -3.03 3.55
N VAL A 57 -7.08 -3.40 4.76
CA VAL A 57 -8.45 -3.85 5.08
C VAL A 57 -8.97 -3.01 6.23
N VAL A 58 -10.18 -2.49 6.09
CA VAL A 58 -10.95 -1.89 7.19
C VAL A 58 -12.02 -2.88 7.58
N VAL A 59 -11.86 -3.51 8.74
CA VAL A 59 -12.86 -4.44 9.28
C VAL A 59 -13.92 -3.59 9.97
N TRP A 60 -15.05 -3.42 9.29
CA TRP A 60 -16.16 -2.56 9.66
C TRP A 60 -17.15 -3.35 10.52
N THR A 61 -17.50 -2.96 11.76
CA THR A 61 -17.14 -1.74 12.53
C THR A 61 -17.42 -1.90 14.05
N ILE A 62 -16.79 -1.06 14.88
CA ILE A 62 -17.05 -0.96 16.33
C ILE A 62 -18.19 0.04 16.60
N HIS A 63 -19.15 -0.35 17.43
CA HIS A 63 -20.15 0.52 18.05
C HIS A 63 -19.87 0.69 19.55
N ILE A 64 -20.07 1.91 20.06
CA ILE A 64 -19.89 2.23 21.47
C ILE A 64 -21.22 2.67 22.07
N ASP A 65 -21.71 1.93 23.06
CA ASP A 65 -22.94 2.26 23.76
C ASP A 65 -22.74 3.41 24.78
N ALA A 66 -23.82 3.87 25.41
CA ALA A 66 -23.78 4.96 26.39
C ALA A 66 -22.97 4.62 27.66
N SER A 67 -22.78 3.33 27.95
CA SER A 67 -21.94 2.85 29.06
C SER A 67 -20.47 2.72 28.67
N GLY A 68 -20.13 2.95 27.40
CA GLY A 68 -18.80 2.84 26.84
C GLY A 68 -18.41 1.42 26.42
N ASN A 69 -19.33 0.45 26.43
CA ASN A 69 -19.01 -0.91 25.98
C ASN A 69 -18.89 -0.95 24.45
N PHE A 70 -17.94 -1.76 23.97
CA PHE A 70 -17.71 -1.92 22.54
C PHE A 70 -18.46 -3.16 22.07
N ASN A 71 -19.19 -3.02 20.98
CA ASN A 71 -19.77 -4.12 20.22
C ASN A 71 -19.21 -4.07 18.79
N PHE A 72 -19.01 -5.22 18.15
CA PHE A 72 -18.59 -5.30 16.75
C PHE A 72 -19.80 -5.61 15.86
N ASN A 73 -20.07 -4.74 14.88
CA ASN A 73 -21.19 -4.74 13.92
C ASN A 73 -22.60 -4.73 14.53
N ALA A 74 -22.73 -4.35 15.81
CA ALA A 74 -23.96 -4.56 16.58
C ALA A 74 -24.31 -6.07 16.71
N GLU A 75 -23.36 -6.97 16.49
CA GLU A 75 -23.57 -8.41 16.48
C GLU A 75 -23.03 -9.09 17.73
N PHE A 76 -21.88 -8.67 18.26
CA PHE A 76 -21.29 -9.30 19.43
C PHE A 76 -20.48 -8.33 20.31
N PRO A 77 -20.48 -8.54 21.63
CA PRO A 77 -19.69 -7.71 22.54
C PRO A 77 -18.20 -7.92 22.29
N LEU A 78 -17.43 -6.84 22.19
CA LEU A 78 -16.01 -6.86 21.86
C LEU A 78 -15.14 -6.55 23.08
N VAL A 79 -15.38 -5.42 23.75
CA VAL A 79 -14.62 -4.94 24.90
C VAL A 79 -15.57 -4.36 25.94
N GLN A 80 -15.36 -4.71 27.20
CA GLN A 80 -16.10 -4.19 28.32
C GLN A 80 -15.18 -4.01 29.52
N ASN A 81 -15.31 -2.89 30.24
CA ASN A 81 -14.57 -2.62 31.48
C ASN A 81 -13.04 -2.81 31.38
N GLY A 82 -12.44 -2.47 30.25
CA GLY A 82 -11.00 -2.62 29.99
C GLY A 82 -10.56 -4.05 29.69
N THR A 83 -11.48 -4.94 29.31
CA THR A 83 -11.19 -6.34 28.98
C THR A 83 -11.77 -6.70 27.62
N TYR A 84 -10.97 -7.38 26.78
CA TYR A 84 -11.46 -7.99 25.56
C TYR A 84 -12.30 -9.23 25.90
N ILE A 85 -13.53 -9.25 25.42
CA ILE A 85 -14.50 -10.33 25.65
C ILE A 85 -15.04 -10.95 24.36
N GLY A 86 -14.68 -10.39 23.19
CA GLY A 86 -15.17 -10.88 21.89
C GLY A 86 -14.81 -12.34 21.58
N GLY A 87 -13.77 -12.88 22.23
CA GLY A 87 -13.37 -14.28 22.09
C GLY A 87 -14.44 -15.27 22.54
N SER A 88 -15.41 -14.86 23.38
CA SER A 88 -16.53 -15.75 23.75
C SER A 88 -17.51 -15.99 22.60
N ALA A 89 -17.67 -15.01 21.69
CA ALA A 89 -18.53 -15.12 20.53
C ALA A 89 -17.76 -15.65 19.30
N TYR A 90 -16.55 -15.11 19.08
CA TYR A 90 -15.68 -15.49 17.96
C TYR A 90 -14.26 -15.81 18.49
N PRO A 91 -14.01 -17.06 18.93
CA PRO A 91 -12.76 -17.44 19.60
C PRO A 91 -11.48 -17.18 18.79
N ASN A 92 -11.58 -17.15 17.47
CA ASN A 92 -10.44 -17.01 16.56
C ASN A 92 -10.27 -15.58 16.02
N PHE A 93 -11.09 -14.63 16.46
CA PHE A 93 -11.15 -13.31 15.85
C PHE A 93 -9.80 -12.58 15.89
N ALA A 94 -9.11 -12.58 17.04
CA ALA A 94 -7.78 -11.98 17.18
C ALA A 94 -6.72 -12.63 16.27
N ASP A 95 -6.70 -13.96 16.20
CA ASP A 95 -5.75 -14.70 15.36
C ASP A 95 -6.02 -14.47 13.87
N ASP A 96 -7.30 -14.42 13.47
CA ASP A 96 -7.68 -14.16 12.08
C ASP A 96 -7.33 -12.72 11.66
N MET A 97 -7.43 -11.73 12.56
CA MET A 97 -6.90 -10.37 12.31
C MET A 97 -5.38 -10.37 12.15
N ALA A 98 -4.64 -11.13 12.97
CA ALA A 98 -3.19 -11.29 12.82
C ALA A 98 -2.83 -11.90 11.46
N ARG A 99 -3.60 -12.91 11.03
CA ARG A 99 -3.39 -13.62 9.78
C ARG A 99 -3.53 -12.73 8.55
N LEU A 100 -4.43 -11.73 8.56
CA LEU A 100 -4.56 -10.79 7.43
C LEU A 100 -3.24 -10.10 7.06
N LYS A 101 -2.40 -9.79 8.06
CA LYS A 101 -1.06 -9.18 7.88
C LYS A 101 0.08 -10.20 7.86
N SER A 102 -0.20 -11.48 8.06
CA SER A 102 0.80 -12.54 8.03
C SER A 102 1.11 -12.93 6.58
N ALA A 103 2.39 -13.03 6.23
CA ALA A 103 2.78 -13.48 4.91
C ALA A 103 2.33 -14.94 4.61
N PRO A 104 1.97 -15.26 3.36
CA PRO A 104 1.85 -14.36 2.23
C PRO A 104 0.62 -13.46 2.27
N THR A 105 0.82 -12.17 2.05
CA THR A 105 -0.22 -11.15 1.92
C THR A 105 0.37 -9.87 1.34
N THR A 106 -0.44 -9.08 0.64
CA THR A 106 -0.11 -7.68 0.32
C THR A 106 -0.63 -6.69 1.36
N ILE A 107 -1.47 -7.15 2.29
CA ILE A 107 -2.07 -6.32 3.32
C ILE A 107 -0.97 -5.92 4.31
N ASN A 108 -0.61 -4.64 4.30
CA ASN A 108 0.35 -4.05 5.23
C ASN A 108 -0.31 -3.11 6.24
N ARG A 109 -1.62 -2.86 6.09
CA ARG A 109 -2.41 -2.05 7.02
C ARG A 109 -3.76 -2.68 7.34
N LEU A 110 -4.07 -2.77 8.63
CA LEU A 110 -5.36 -3.25 9.14
C LEU A 110 -5.98 -2.20 10.05
N GLU A 111 -7.27 -1.97 9.90
CA GLU A 111 -8.03 -1.02 10.71
C GLU A 111 -9.32 -1.62 11.22
N PHE A 112 -9.80 -1.12 12.36
CA PHE A 112 -11.19 -1.29 12.75
C PHE A 112 -11.98 -0.02 12.45
N GLY A 113 -13.15 -0.20 11.83
CA GLY A 113 -14.14 0.87 11.73
C GLY A 113 -14.62 1.30 13.12
N LEU A 114 -15.03 2.56 13.23
CA LEU A 114 -15.70 3.09 14.40
C LEU A 114 -16.92 3.88 13.95
N SER A 115 -18.10 3.42 14.38
CA SER A 115 -19.41 3.92 13.98
C SER A 115 -19.83 3.51 12.56
N ALA A 116 -21.03 3.95 12.20
CA ALA A 116 -21.67 3.83 10.90
C ALA A 116 -22.82 4.86 10.82
N TRP A 117 -23.44 4.99 9.65
CA TRP A 117 -24.69 5.73 9.48
C TRP A 117 -25.75 5.35 10.52
N GLY A 118 -26.40 6.36 11.12
CA GLY A 118 -27.46 6.18 12.12
C GLY A 118 -27.00 5.71 13.51
N SER A 119 -25.70 5.50 13.71
CA SER A 119 -25.15 5.04 14.99
C SER A 119 -25.04 6.17 16.01
N SER A 120 -25.33 5.87 17.29
CA SER A 120 -25.14 6.80 18.42
C SER A 120 -23.70 6.83 18.95
N THR A 121 -22.78 6.06 18.37
CA THR A 121 -21.38 5.90 18.83
C THR A 121 -20.70 7.24 19.12
N PHE A 122 -20.65 8.18 18.16
CA PHE A 122 -19.96 9.46 18.37
C PHE A 122 -20.66 10.38 19.37
N ALA A 123 -21.99 10.29 19.50
CA ALA A 123 -22.72 11.00 20.53
C ALA A 123 -22.40 10.45 21.92
N ASN A 124 -22.30 9.12 22.07
CA ASN A 124 -21.89 8.47 23.31
C ASN A 124 -20.44 8.80 23.66
N ILE A 125 -19.52 8.76 22.69
CA ILE A 125 -18.13 9.17 22.86
C ILE A 125 -18.04 10.61 23.36
N ARG A 126 -18.77 11.55 22.73
CA ARG A 126 -18.81 12.95 23.18
C ARG A 126 -19.24 13.06 24.64
N ASN A 127 -20.30 12.36 25.03
CA ASN A 127 -20.83 12.40 26.39
C ASN A 127 -19.87 11.75 27.40
N LEU A 128 -19.20 10.65 27.03
CA LEU A 128 -18.20 9.98 27.86
C LEU A 128 -16.94 10.85 28.03
N ILE A 129 -16.47 11.51 26.98
CA ILE A 129 -15.34 12.46 27.07
C ILE A 129 -15.72 13.66 27.92
N ALA A 130 -16.94 14.21 27.77
CA ALA A 130 -17.39 15.33 28.59
C ALA A 130 -17.47 14.97 30.08
N SER A 131 -17.80 13.71 30.41
CA SER A 131 -17.94 13.27 31.80
C SER A 131 -16.65 12.73 32.43
N GLN A 132 -15.76 12.10 31.67
CA GLN A 132 -14.61 11.37 32.20
C GLN A 132 -13.26 11.84 31.62
N GLY A 133 -13.27 12.66 30.58
CA GLY A 133 -12.09 12.99 29.79
C GLY A 133 -11.51 11.78 29.05
N THR A 134 -10.24 11.91 28.66
CA THR A 134 -9.49 10.91 27.86
C THR A 134 -8.29 10.31 28.60
N GLY A 135 -8.16 10.59 29.90
CA GLY A 135 -7.07 10.06 30.73
C GLY A 135 -7.24 8.57 31.01
N SER A 136 -6.22 7.94 31.60
CA SER A 136 -6.18 6.49 31.82
C SER A 136 -7.28 5.92 32.73
N GLY A 137 -7.94 6.77 33.52
CA GLY A 137 -9.10 6.40 34.32
C GLY A 137 -10.41 6.30 33.54
N SER A 138 -10.51 6.91 32.35
CA SER A 138 -11.77 6.94 31.59
C SER A 138 -12.09 5.57 30.98
N ILE A 139 -13.39 5.30 30.80
CA ILE A 139 -13.85 4.04 30.20
C ILE A 139 -13.32 3.90 28.78
N LEU A 140 -13.37 4.98 28.00
CA LEU A 140 -12.86 4.98 26.63
C LEU A 140 -11.38 4.62 26.56
N TYR A 141 -10.54 5.23 27.42
CA TYR A 141 -9.11 4.91 27.42
C TYR A 141 -8.88 3.44 27.75
N ARG A 142 -9.48 2.94 28.83
CA ARG A 142 -9.29 1.54 29.28
C ARG A 142 -9.75 0.55 28.21
N ASN A 143 -10.88 0.80 27.55
CA ASN A 143 -11.39 -0.09 26.50
C ASN A 143 -10.52 -0.06 25.24
N PHE A 144 -10.07 1.10 24.78
CA PHE A 144 -9.14 1.17 23.65
C PHE A 144 -7.74 0.63 23.98
N GLN A 145 -7.29 0.74 25.23
CA GLN A 145 -6.04 0.09 25.68
C GLN A 145 -6.17 -1.43 25.65
N ALA A 146 -7.29 -1.99 26.11
CA ALA A 146 -7.56 -3.42 26.01
C ALA A 146 -7.58 -3.89 24.55
N LEU A 147 -8.19 -3.10 23.67
CA LEU A 147 -8.19 -3.35 22.23
C LEU A 147 -6.76 -3.33 21.66
N ARG A 148 -5.94 -2.34 22.02
CA ARG A 148 -4.54 -2.25 21.56
C ARG A 148 -3.71 -3.45 22.00
N ASN A 149 -3.86 -3.86 23.26
CA ASN A 149 -3.13 -4.99 23.81
C ASN A 149 -3.52 -6.31 23.15
N THR A 150 -4.80 -6.47 22.82
CA THR A 150 -5.32 -7.68 22.17
C THR A 150 -5.01 -7.73 20.68
N PHE A 151 -5.08 -6.58 20.01
CA PHE A 151 -4.91 -6.45 18.56
C PHE A 151 -3.71 -5.54 18.21
N PRO A 152 -2.47 -5.91 18.57
CA PRO A 152 -1.30 -5.08 18.29
C PRO A 152 -1.02 -4.91 16.79
N MET A 153 -1.57 -5.80 15.95
CA MET A 153 -1.46 -5.76 14.48
C MET A 153 -2.36 -4.70 13.83
N VAL A 154 -3.40 -4.21 14.52
CA VAL A 154 -4.32 -3.17 14.03
C VAL A 154 -3.62 -1.82 14.09
N ASP A 155 -3.45 -1.19 12.94
CA ASP A 155 -2.66 0.03 12.79
C ASP A 155 -3.47 1.27 13.13
N ALA A 156 -4.78 1.29 12.82
CA ALA A 156 -5.61 2.47 12.96
C ALA A 156 -7.06 2.17 13.34
N ILE A 157 -7.74 3.21 13.80
CA ILE A 157 -9.20 3.25 13.95
C ILE A 157 -9.76 4.21 12.89
N ASN A 158 -10.69 3.72 12.08
CA ASN A 158 -11.32 4.49 11.00
C ASN A 158 -12.59 5.18 11.51
N PHE A 159 -12.61 6.50 11.50
CA PHE A 159 -13.74 7.28 12.01
C PHE A 159 -14.81 7.43 10.93
N ASP A 160 -15.98 6.86 11.20
CA ASP A 160 -17.17 6.94 10.35
C ASP A 160 -18.31 7.70 11.07
N ASP A 161 -18.00 8.93 11.51
CA ASP A 161 -18.98 9.84 12.14
C ASP A 161 -19.89 10.45 11.09
N GLU A 162 -21.05 9.83 10.92
CA GLU A 162 -22.07 10.28 9.99
C GLU A 162 -23.24 10.99 10.67
N SER A 163 -23.15 11.30 11.97
CA SER A 163 -24.32 11.77 12.74
C SER A 163 -24.03 12.88 13.72
N THR A 164 -22.89 12.85 14.44
CA THR A 164 -22.66 13.75 15.57
C THR A 164 -21.89 15.01 15.17
N TYR A 165 -20.82 14.85 14.38
CA TYR A 165 -20.00 15.94 13.85
C TYR A 165 -19.48 16.93 14.92
N ASP A 166 -19.13 16.44 16.12
CA ASP A 166 -18.56 17.26 17.19
C ASP A 166 -17.03 17.27 17.13
N VAL A 167 -16.45 18.39 16.64
CA VAL A 167 -15.00 18.51 16.39
C VAL A 167 -14.17 18.29 17.66
N SER A 168 -14.65 18.79 18.80
CA SER A 168 -13.90 18.77 20.07
C SER A 168 -13.70 17.32 20.55
N SER A 169 -14.79 16.56 20.67
CA SER A 169 -14.74 15.17 21.13
C SER A 169 -14.05 14.25 20.13
N ALA A 170 -14.27 14.41 18.82
CA ALA A 170 -13.59 13.63 17.80
C ALA A 170 -12.06 13.87 17.82
N THR A 171 -11.64 15.13 17.98
CA THR A 171 -10.20 15.48 18.14
C THR A 171 -9.62 14.87 19.41
N ALA A 172 -10.31 15.01 20.55
CA ALA A 172 -9.85 14.47 21.83
C ALA A 172 -9.71 12.94 21.79
N LEU A 173 -10.66 12.24 21.16
CA LEU A 173 -10.59 10.81 20.93
C LEU A 173 -9.39 10.46 20.05
N ALA A 174 -9.20 11.14 18.92
CA ALA A 174 -8.12 10.84 17.99
C ALA A 174 -6.74 11.02 18.66
N VAL A 175 -6.54 12.09 19.44
CA VAL A 175 -5.31 12.30 20.23
C VAL A 175 -5.10 11.18 21.25
N MET A 176 -6.16 10.74 21.94
CA MET A 176 -6.10 9.62 22.89
C MET A 176 -5.68 8.31 22.20
N LEU A 177 -6.28 7.98 21.06
CA LEU A 177 -5.92 6.81 20.25
C LEU A 177 -4.47 6.87 19.76
N GLY A 178 -4.04 8.05 19.30
CA GLY A 178 -2.65 8.32 18.96
C GLY A 178 -1.70 8.01 20.11
N ASN A 179 -2.04 8.43 21.34
CA ASN A 179 -1.23 8.17 22.54
C ASN A 179 -1.17 6.67 22.89
N LEU A 180 -2.21 5.91 22.56
CA LEU A 180 -2.25 4.45 22.67
C LEU A 180 -1.51 3.71 21.54
N GLY A 181 -1.00 4.45 20.55
CA GLY A 181 -0.22 3.89 19.45
C GLY A 181 -1.02 3.50 18.21
N PHE A 182 -2.31 3.85 18.15
CA PHE A 182 -3.09 3.78 16.92
C PHE A 182 -2.82 4.99 16.02
N LYS A 183 -2.97 4.80 14.72
CA LYS A 183 -3.29 5.87 13.78
C LYS A 183 -4.80 6.09 13.74
N VAL A 184 -5.21 7.15 13.06
CA VAL A 184 -6.61 7.44 12.77
C VAL A 184 -6.75 7.72 11.27
N SER A 185 -7.73 7.07 10.66
CA SER A 185 -8.20 7.39 9.32
C SER A 185 -9.60 8.00 9.44
N LEU A 186 -9.97 8.88 8.49
CA LEU A 186 -11.27 9.55 8.47
C LEU A 186 -12.09 9.03 7.29
N CYS A 187 -13.40 8.81 7.45
CA CYS A 187 -14.28 8.26 6.40
C CYS A 187 -15.41 9.23 6.00
N PRO A 188 -15.11 10.43 5.46
CA PRO A 188 -16.15 11.40 5.15
C PRO A 188 -17.03 10.99 3.97
N TYR A 189 -18.34 11.18 4.07
CA TYR A 189 -19.22 11.34 2.90
C TYR A 189 -19.73 12.79 2.73
N THR A 190 -19.65 13.61 3.77
CA THR A 190 -20.10 15.02 3.80
C THR A 190 -19.36 15.82 4.87
N ASN A 191 -19.71 17.10 5.04
CA ASN A 191 -19.24 17.98 6.11
C ASN A 191 -17.70 18.17 6.12
N SER A 192 -17.16 18.65 5.00
CA SER A 192 -15.71 18.84 4.84
C SER A 192 -15.08 19.73 5.91
N GLY A 193 -15.80 20.75 6.39
CA GLY A 193 -15.33 21.64 7.46
C GLY A 193 -15.09 20.91 8.79
N PHE A 194 -15.98 20.00 9.17
CA PHE A 194 -15.79 19.14 10.35
C PHE A 194 -14.53 18.27 10.21
N TRP A 195 -14.42 17.51 9.13
CA TRP A 195 -13.34 16.53 8.97
C TRP A 195 -11.96 17.18 8.87
N THR A 196 -11.86 18.28 8.13
CA THR A 196 -10.60 19.05 8.01
C THR A 196 -10.20 19.67 9.34
N SER A 197 -11.16 20.10 10.16
CA SER A 197 -10.91 20.59 11.52
C SER A 197 -10.41 19.47 12.44
N VAL A 198 -11.04 18.29 12.42
CA VAL A 198 -10.58 17.13 13.21
C VAL A 198 -9.16 16.72 12.81
N ALA A 199 -8.88 16.61 11.51
CA ALA A 199 -7.56 16.26 11.01
C ALA A 199 -6.49 17.26 11.46
N THR A 200 -6.76 18.56 11.27
CA THR A 200 -5.82 19.65 11.59
C THR A 200 -5.59 19.74 13.09
N ASN A 201 -6.66 19.78 13.88
CA ASN A 201 -6.56 19.93 15.33
C ASN A 201 -5.84 18.73 15.95
N THR A 202 -6.15 17.51 15.48
CA THR A 202 -5.48 16.30 15.98
C THR A 202 -4.00 16.33 15.67
N ASN A 203 -3.61 16.60 14.42
CA ASN A 203 -2.20 16.58 14.04
C ASN A 203 -1.41 17.78 14.58
N ASN A 204 -2.05 18.90 14.92
CA ASN A 204 -1.41 19.98 15.66
C ASN A 204 -1.10 19.59 17.12
N GLN A 205 -1.98 18.81 17.75
CA GLN A 205 -1.78 18.34 19.13
C GLN A 205 -0.88 17.10 19.21
N ARG A 206 -1.01 16.19 18.25
CA ARG A 206 -0.24 14.96 18.16
C ARG A 206 0.07 14.62 16.69
N PRO A 207 1.19 15.13 16.16
CA PRO A 207 1.56 14.99 14.75
C PRO A 207 1.56 13.55 14.23
N GLY A 208 1.00 13.37 13.04
CA GLY A 208 0.96 12.09 12.33
C GLY A 208 -0.03 11.07 12.92
N THR A 209 -0.97 11.50 13.76
CA THR A 209 -2.03 10.63 14.28
C THR A 209 -3.08 10.38 13.21
N VAL A 210 -3.60 11.45 12.60
CA VAL A 210 -4.48 11.32 11.43
C VAL A 210 -3.60 11.23 10.18
N ASP A 211 -3.60 10.08 9.51
CA ASP A 211 -2.67 9.80 8.42
C ASP A 211 -3.34 9.40 7.10
N ARG A 212 -4.67 9.21 7.09
CA ARG A 212 -5.43 8.84 5.90
C ARG A 212 -6.85 9.40 5.90
N VAL A 213 -7.37 9.72 4.72
CA VAL A 213 -8.79 10.00 4.50
C VAL A 213 -9.34 9.04 3.45
N ASP A 214 -10.30 8.21 3.84
CA ASP A 214 -11.09 7.32 3.00
C ASP A 214 -12.38 8.04 2.59
N LEU A 215 -12.34 8.83 1.52
CA LEU A 215 -13.49 9.62 1.06
C LEU A 215 -14.53 8.73 0.39
N GLN A 216 -15.75 8.73 0.91
CA GLN A 216 -16.87 8.00 0.32
C GLN A 216 -17.36 8.72 -0.94
N CYS A 217 -17.19 8.09 -2.11
CA CYS A 217 -17.70 8.55 -3.40
C CYS A 217 -18.81 7.61 -3.94
N TYR A 218 -19.60 7.03 -3.04
CA TYR A 218 -20.73 6.13 -3.32
C TYR A 218 -21.93 6.48 -2.44
N SER A 219 -23.12 5.95 -2.74
CA SER A 219 -24.35 6.13 -1.95
C SER A 219 -24.65 7.61 -1.65
N GLY A 220 -24.74 8.00 -0.37
CA GLY A 220 -24.93 9.40 0.06
C GLY A 220 -23.79 10.33 -0.36
N GLY A 221 -22.58 9.79 -0.53
CA GLY A 221 -21.39 10.48 -1.02
C GLY A 221 -21.16 10.39 -2.53
N ARG A 222 -22.08 9.81 -3.33
CA ARG A 222 -21.86 9.52 -4.77
C ARG A 222 -21.41 10.71 -5.64
N ASN A 223 -21.71 11.93 -5.22
CA ASN A 223 -21.35 13.15 -5.92
C ASN A 223 -20.01 13.75 -5.46
N ASN A 224 -19.35 13.14 -4.48
CA ASN A 224 -18.03 13.58 -4.04
C ASN A 224 -17.00 13.37 -5.14
N SER A 225 -16.13 14.36 -5.28
CA SER A 225 -14.88 14.24 -6.03
C SER A 225 -13.75 14.52 -5.05
N PRO A 226 -12.75 13.64 -4.93
CA PRO A 226 -11.63 13.86 -4.03
C PRO A 226 -10.79 15.10 -4.41
N CYS A 227 -10.95 15.62 -5.62
CA CYS A 227 -10.30 16.87 -6.01
C CYS A 227 -10.81 18.09 -5.22
N ASN A 228 -12.01 17.99 -4.61
CA ASN A 228 -12.64 19.07 -3.83
C ASN A 228 -12.37 18.95 -2.32
N TRP A 229 -11.62 17.93 -1.89
CA TRP A 229 -11.34 17.66 -0.48
C TRP A 229 -9.86 17.92 -0.21
N ASN A 230 -9.56 18.85 0.70
CA ASN A 230 -8.20 19.29 1.00
C ASN A 230 -7.86 19.09 2.49
N PHE A 231 -7.00 18.11 2.76
CA PHE A 231 -6.49 17.79 4.09
C PHE A 231 -4.99 18.12 4.22
N GLY A 232 -4.48 19.04 3.41
CA GLY A 232 -3.06 19.40 3.38
C GLY A 232 -2.21 18.24 2.86
N THR A 233 -1.33 17.71 3.70
CA THR A 233 -0.43 16.61 3.36
C THR A 233 -1.03 15.22 3.57
N ILE A 234 -2.20 15.13 4.22
CA ILE A 234 -2.86 13.86 4.48
C ILE A 234 -3.45 13.33 3.17
N PRO A 235 -3.08 12.13 2.72
CA PRO A 235 -3.53 11.56 1.46
C PRO A 235 -5.02 11.19 1.49
N VAL A 236 -5.69 11.39 0.35
CA VAL A 236 -7.09 11.00 0.13
C VAL A 236 -7.16 9.72 -0.72
N TYR A 237 -8.00 8.79 -0.29
CA TYR A 237 -8.32 7.53 -0.95
C TYR A 237 -9.78 7.57 -1.34
N ALA A 238 -10.06 7.43 -2.63
CA ALA A 238 -11.42 7.55 -3.14
C ALA A 238 -12.15 6.19 -3.09
N GLY A 239 -13.21 6.12 -2.31
CA GLY A 239 -14.06 4.95 -2.14
C GLY A 239 -15.12 4.85 -3.21
N LEU A 240 -15.33 3.66 -3.74
CA LEU A 240 -16.40 3.36 -4.70
C LEU A 240 -17.15 2.11 -4.23
N TRP A 241 -18.41 1.97 -4.62
CA TRP A 241 -19.22 0.80 -4.27
C TRP A 241 -19.26 -0.21 -5.43
N ASP A 242 -18.97 -1.48 -5.16
CA ASP A 242 -19.08 -2.56 -6.15
C ASP A 242 -20.52 -2.69 -6.69
N ALA A 243 -21.54 -2.51 -5.85
CA ALA A 243 -22.94 -2.51 -6.27
C ALA A 243 -23.30 -1.37 -7.23
N GLU A 244 -22.53 -0.27 -7.23
CA GLU A 244 -22.75 0.87 -8.12
C GLU A 244 -21.84 0.87 -9.36
N LYS A 245 -20.69 0.18 -9.29
CA LYS A 245 -19.65 0.24 -10.32
C LYS A 245 -18.95 -1.09 -10.50
N THR A 246 -18.89 -1.53 -11.76
CA THR A 246 -18.01 -2.61 -12.21
C THR A 246 -16.54 -2.26 -12.02
N THR A 247 -15.66 -3.27 -12.03
CA THR A 247 -14.19 -3.09 -11.97
C THR A 247 -13.66 -2.13 -13.04
N ALA A 248 -14.18 -2.18 -14.27
CA ALA A 248 -13.80 -1.28 -15.36
C ALA A 248 -14.21 0.18 -15.08
N GLN A 249 -15.41 0.38 -14.52
CA GLN A 249 -15.88 1.72 -14.13
C GLN A 249 -15.09 2.27 -12.94
N VAL A 250 -14.75 1.43 -11.96
CA VAL A 250 -13.87 1.78 -10.84
C VAL A 250 -12.52 2.27 -11.38
N GLN A 251 -11.87 1.49 -12.24
CA GLN A 251 -10.57 1.85 -12.82
C GLN A 251 -10.66 3.16 -13.62
N SER A 252 -11.70 3.34 -14.44
CA SER A 252 -11.91 4.55 -15.25
C SER A 252 -12.11 5.80 -14.37
N GLN A 253 -12.96 5.70 -13.35
CA GLN A 253 -13.26 6.81 -12.45
C GLN A 253 -12.03 7.22 -11.64
N LEU A 254 -11.29 6.25 -11.09
CA LEU A 254 -10.06 6.51 -10.34
C LEU A 254 -8.97 7.10 -11.25
N ASN A 255 -8.83 6.66 -12.50
CA ASN A 255 -7.92 7.30 -13.46
C ASN A 255 -8.28 8.76 -13.72
N THR A 256 -9.58 9.06 -13.85
CA THR A 256 -10.06 10.44 -14.02
C THR A 256 -9.61 11.32 -12.86
N TRP A 257 -9.82 10.89 -11.61
CA TRP A 257 -9.39 11.66 -10.44
C TRP A 257 -7.88 11.69 -10.25
N LYS A 258 -7.17 10.58 -10.51
CA LYS A 258 -5.71 10.56 -10.49
C LYS A 258 -5.15 11.60 -11.47
N ASN A 259 -5.66 11.68 -12.69
CA ASN A 259 -5.18 12.65 -13.68
C ASN A 259 -5.56 14.09 -13.32
N ALA A 260 -6.75 14.31 -12.75
CA ALA A 260 -7.22 15.64 -12.39
C ALA A 260 -6.56 16.21 -11.10
N CYS A 261 -6.23 15.35 -10.13
CA CYS A 261 -5.74 15.78 -8.82
C CYS A 261 -4.76 14.79 -8.16
N ASN A 262 -3.75 14.31 -8.91
CA ASN A 262 -2.71 13.37 -8.43
C ASN A 262 -1.98 13.81 -7.15
N ALA A 263 -1.92 15.10 -6.85
CA ALA A 263 -1.29 15.63 -5.64
C ALA A 263 -2.07 15.20 -4.38
N ARG A 264 -3.39 15.00 -4.51
CA ARG A 264 -4.32 14.69 -3.40
C ARG A 264 -4.68 13.21 -3.34
N VAL A 265 -5.09 12.64 -4.47
CA VAL A 265 -5.57 11.25 -4.52
C VAL A 265 -4.40 10.29 -4.62
N LYS A 266 -4.23 9.43 -3.62
CA LYS A 266 -3.11 8.47 -3.54
C LYS A 266 -3.54 7.00 -3.58
N GLY A 267 -4.84 6.73 -3.62
CA GLY A 267 -5.38 5.39 -3.82
C GLY A 267 -6.89 5.37 -3.87
N GLY A 268 -7.45 4.19 -3.65
CA GLY A 268 -8.89 4.00 -3.56
C GLY A 268 -9.25 2.74 -2.78
N PHE A 269 -10.53 2.61 -2.47
CA PHE A 269 -11.06 1.43 -1.80
C PHE A 269 -12.41 1.02 -2.37
N ILE A 270 -12.77 -0.24 -2.10
CA ILE A 270 -14.10 -0.77 -2.36
C ILE A 270 -14.89 -0.89 -1.06
N TRP A 271 -16.08 -0.31 -1.09
CA TRP A 271 -17.23 -0.75 -0.32
C TRP A 271 -17.96 -1.76 -1.23
N LEU A 272 -18.25 -3.01 -0.88
CA LEU A 272 -17.95 -3.72 0.35
C LEU A 272 -17.58 -5.18 0.06
N TYR A 273 -16.64 -5.74 0.83
CA TYR A 273 -16.26 -7.15 0.76
C TYR A 273 -17.44 -8.09 0.85
N ASP A 274 -18.42 -7.75 1.70
CA ASP A 274 -19.60 -8.56 1.97
C ASP A 274 -20.46 -8.86 0.72
N ASP A 275 -20.35 -8.01 -0.32
CA ASP A 275 -21.08 -8.16 -1.58
C ASP A 275 -20.30 -9.03 -2.60
N ILE A 276 -18.99 -9.22 -2.40
CA ILE A 276 -18.07 -9.82 -3.38
C ILE A 276 -17.22 -10.97 -2.83
N ASP A 277 -17.44 -11.37 -1.58
CA ASP A 277 -16.70 -12.42 -0.90
C ASP A 277 -16.86 -13.79 -1.57
N ASN A 278 -15.90 -14.69 -1.32
CA ASN A 278 -15.82 -16.02 -1.94
C ASN A 278 -15.96 -15.99 -3.48
N SER A 279 -15.36 -14.98 -4.12
CA SER A 279 -15.48 -14.78 -5.54
C SER A 279 -14.22 -14.14 -6.12
N SER A 280 -13.99 -14.38 -7.42
CA SER A 280 -12.90 -13.73 -8.14
C SER A 280 -13.00 -12.20 -8.18
N GLN A 281 -14.17 -11.63 -7.85
CA GLN A 281 -14.37 -10.19 -7.84
C GLN A 281 -13.52 -9.49 -6.78
N THR A 282 -13.29 -10.12 -5.61
CA THR A 282 -12.43 -9.58 -4.55
C THR A 282 -11.05 -9.19 -5.10
N ALA A 283 -10.40 -10.09 -5.84
CA ALA A 283 -9.10 -9.80 -6.45
C ALA A 283 -9.20 -8.88 -7.68
N ALA A 284 -10.30 -8.97 -8.44
CA ALA A 284 -10.51 -8.16 -9.64
C ALA A 284 -10.66 -6.66 -9.30
N TYR A 285 -11.38 -6.32 -8.23
CA TYR A 285 -11.53 -4.95 -7.77
C TYR A 285 -10.23 -4.38 -7.19
N ALA A 286 -9.48 -5.17 -6.40
CA ALA A 286 -8.14 -4.79 -5.97
C ALA A 286 -7.24 -4.47 -7.17
N THR A 287 -7.26 -5.34 -8.19
CA THR A 287 -6.50 -5.14 -9.43
C THR A 287 -6.91 -3.86 -10.16
N ALA A 288 -8.21 -3.56 -10.25
CA ALA A 288 -8.70 -2.33 -10.88
C ALA A 288 -8.13 -1.07 -10.23
N ILE A 289 -8.07 -1.01 -8.90
CA ILE A 289 -7.47 0.12 -8.15
C ILE A 289 -5.96 0.16 -8.37
N ARG A 290 -5.28 -0.99 -8.26
CA ARG A 290 -3.83 -1.10 -8.43
C ARG A 290 -3.35 -0.71 -9.82
N ASN A 291 -4.12 -1.00 -10.86
CA ASN A 291 -3.84 -0.57 -12.23
C ASN A 291 -3.78 0.96 -12.35
N VAL A 292 -4.57 1.69 -11.54
CA VAL A 292 -4.53 3.14 -11.51
C VAL A 292 -3.31 3.64 -10.75
N PHE A 293 -3.05 3.13 -9.54
CA PHE A 293 -2.10 3.78 -8.64
C PHE A 293 -0.67 3.21 -8.66
N GLY A 294 -0.40 2.11 -9.39
CA GLY A 294 0.96 1.58 -9.58
C GLY A 294 1.25 0.20 -8.95
N GLY A 295 0.23 -0.66 -8.80
CA GLY A 295 0.37 -2.04 -8.32
C GLY A 295 0.21 -3.14 -9.39
N GLY A 296 -0.48 -2.87 -10.51
CA GLY A 296 -0.73 -3.86 -11.58
C GLY A 296 -1.61 -5.05 -11.15
N THR A 297 -1.64 -6.13 -11.97
CA THR A 297 -2.28 -7.42 -11.63
C THR A 297 -1.47 -8.16 -10.56
N LEU A 298 -2.13 -8.74 -9.57
CA LEU A 298 -1.49 -9.74 -8.72
C LEU A 298 -1.35 -11.05 -9.49
N ASN A 299 -0.13 -11.53 -9.66
CA ASN A 299 0.09 -12.95 -9.85
C ASN A 299 0.25 -13.57 -8.44
N THR A 300 -0.27 -14.76 -8.21
CA THR A 300 -0.24 -15.48 -6.92
C THR A 300 1.09 -15.30 -6.18
N ALA A 301 1.06 -15.09 -4.85
CA ALA A 301 2.27 -14.97 -4.04
C ALA A 301 3.21 -16.15 -4.33
N ALA A 302 4.35 -15.84 -4.92
CA ALA A 302 5.26 -16.83 -5.49
C ALA A 302 6.42 -17.14 -4.53
N VAL A 303 6.91 -16.11 -3.83
CA VAL A 303 8.02 -16.21 -2.89
C VAL A 303 7.81 -15.26 -1.71
N THR A 304 8.08 -15.72 -0.50
CA THR A 304 8.11 -14.91 0.72
C THR A 304 9.56 -14.65 1.16
N PHE A 305 9.87 -13.41 1.49
CA PHE A 305 11.17 -12.95 1.97
C PHE A 305 11.05 -12.51 3.42
N TYR A 306 11.95 -12.97 4.29
CA TYR A 306 11.92 -12.74 5.73
C TYR A 306 13.15 -11.98 6.18
N ARG A 307 12.95 -11.06 7.14
CA ARG A 307 14.05 -10.30 7.76
C ARG A 307 15.03 -11.18 8.51
N ASP A 308 14.55 -12.20 9.22
CA ASP A 308 15.39 -13.04 10.06
C ASP A 308 15.52 -14.47 9.49
N CYS A 309 16.55 -15.19 9.93
CA CYS A 309 16.66 -16.62 9.65
C CYS A 309 15.51 -17.42 10.30
N ASN A 310 15.35 -18.67 9.85
CA ASN A 310 14.28 -19.59 10.20
C ASN A 310 12.87 -19.06 9.91
N TYR A 311 12.73 -18.25 8.85
CA TYR A 311 11.47 -17.58 8.49
C TYR A 311 10.92 -16.69 9.61
N GLY A 312 11.81 -16.15 10.45
CA GLY A 312 11.46 -15.24 11.54
C GLY A 312 11.28 -13.79 11.08
N GLY A 313 10.79 -12.96 11.99
CA GLY A 313 10.63 -11.52 11.75
C GLY A 313 9.53 -11.17 10.75
N LEU A 314 9.67 -10.00 10.11
CA LEU A 314 8.72 -9.53 9.09
C LEU A 314 8.90 -10.35 7.81
N GLY A 315 7.86 -11.11 7.44
CA GLY A 315 7.77 -11.78 6.14
C GLY A 315 6.97 -10.94 5.14
N ILE A 316 7.48 -10.75 3.93
CA ILE A 316 6.80 -10.06 2.83
C ILE A 316 6.72 -10.99 1.63
N SER A 317 5.52 -11.18 1.08
CA SER A 317 5.33 -12.06 -0.09
C SER A 317 5.13 -11.30 -1.36
N LEU A 318 5.86 -11.75 -2.39
CA LEU A 318 5.91 -11.12 -3.67
C LEU A 318 5.37 -12.07 -4.75
N PRO A 319 4.50 -11.58 -5.65
CA PRO A 319 4.16 -12.23 -6.91
C PRO A 319 5.38 -12.53 -7.79
N THR A 320 5.15 -13.25 -8.90
CA THR A 320 6.08 -13.17 -10.03
C THR A 320 6.24 -11.72 -10.51
N GLY A 321 7.47 -11.28 -10.75
CA GLY A 321 7.77 -9.91 -11.11
C GLY A 321 9.23 -9.52 -10.91
N ASP A 322 9.51 -8.27 -11.26
CA ASP A 322 10.83 -7.64 -11.17
C ASP A 322 10.81 -6.55 -10.10
N TYR A 323 11.68 -6.66 -9.11
CA TYR A 323 11.68 -5.83 -7.92
C TYR A 323 13.03 -5.14 -7.74
N THR A 324 13.10 -3.89 -8.20
CA THR A 324 14.17 -2.94 -7.84
C THR A 324 14.07 -2.60 -6.35
N LEU A 325 15.11 -1.99 -5.77
CA LEU A 325 15.14 -1.53 -4.39
C LEU A 325 13.95 -0.62 -4.07
N ALA A 326 13.64 0.32 -4.96
CA ALA A 326 12.48 1.19 -4.82
C ALA A 326 11.17 0.37 -4.71
N ARG A 327 11.05 -0.73 -5.47
CA ARG A 327 9.90 -1.63 -5.38
C ARG A 327 9.95 -2.49 -4.11
N LEU A 328 11.11 -2.93 -3.63
CA LEU A 328 11.23 -3.69 -2.38
C LEU A 328 10.86 -2.85 -1.15
N LEU A 329 11.43 -1.64 -1.03
CA LEU A 329 11.13 -0.68 0.05
C LEU A 329 9.64 -0.41 0.16
N SER A 330 9.00 -0.34 -1.00
CA SER A 330 7.59 -0.02 -1.11
C SER A 330 6.70 -1.18 -0.63
N TYR A 331 7.15 -2.43 -0.77
CA TYR A 331 6.53 -3.62 -0.15
C TYR A 331 6.96 -3.83 1.32
N GLY A 332 7.81 -2.97 1.87
CA GLY A 332 8.28 -3.05 3.26
C GLY A 332 9.54 -3.89 3.47
N ILE A 333 10.18 -4.36 2.39
CA ILE A 333 11.50 -5.03 2.42
C ILE A 333 12.57 -3.94 2.33
N ARG A 334 13.44 -3.81 3.36
CA ARG A 334 14.50 -2.80 3.35
C ARG A 334 15.68 -3.26 2.49
N ASN A 335 16.55 -2.32 2.12
CA ASN A 335 17.83 -2.68 1.52
C ASN A 335 18.58 -3.59 2.49
N ASP A 336 19.22 -4.64 1.99
CA ASP A 336 20.15 -5.43 2.80
C ASP A 336 19.47 -6.01 4.06
N ASP A 337 18.25 -6.54 3.92
CA ASP A 337 17.37 -6.91 5.07
C ASP A 337 16.63 -8.24 4.83
N ILE A 338 17.13 -9.09 3.93
CA ILE A 338 16.59 -10.43 3.66
C ILE A 338 17.56 -11.47 4.19
N SER A 339 17.10 -12.28 5.16
CA SER A 339 17.89 -13.35 5.79
C SER A 339 17.34 -14.76 5.50
N SER A 340 16.07 -14.90 5.11
CA SER A 340 15.53 -16.20 4.67
C SER A 340 14.42 -16.07 3.63
N VAL A 341 14.19 -17.14 2.86
CA VAL A 341 13.29 -17.12 1.70
C VAL A 341 12.44 -18.39 1.68
N ASN A 342 11.11 -18.26 1.63
CA ASN A 342 10.20 -19.39 1.39
C ASN A 342 9.69 -19.33 -0.05
N VAL A 343 9.99 -20.36 -0.84
CA VAL A 343 9.63 -20.44 -2.26
C VAL A 343 8.46 -21.40 -2.43
N ASN A 344 7.31 -20.90 -2.90
CA ASN A 344 6.17 -21.77 -3.19
C ASN A 344 6.50 -22.72 -4.34
N SER A 345 5.90 -23.92 -4.31
CA SER A 345 6.11 -24.93 -5.35
C SER A 345 5.84 -24.36 -6.75
N GLY A 346 6.74 -24.64 -7.68
CA GLY A 346 6.63 -24.12 -9.05
C GLY A 346 7.11 -22.69 -9.23
N TYR A 347 7.79 -22.08 -8.25
CA TYR A 347 8.38 -20.75 -8.38
C TYR A 347 9.89 -20.73 -8.10
N SER A 348 10.52 -19.62 -8.40
CA SER A 348 11.91 -19.33 -8.06
C SER A 348 12.12 -17.83 -7.90
N THR A 349 13.17 -17.46 -7.18
CA THR A 349 13.65 -16.09 -7.14
C THR A 349 15.14 -16.01 -7.43
N ARG A 350 15.59 -14.86 -7.93
CA ARG A 350 16.99 -14.51 -8.03
C ARG A 350 17.22 -13.20 -7.30
N LEU A 351 18.05 -13.24 -6.28
CA LEU A 351 18.49 -12.08 -5.49
C LEU A 351 19.70 -11.44 -6.16
N TYR A 352 19.83 -10.13 -6.03
CA TYR A 352 20.93 -9.33 -6.58
C TYR A 352 21.48 -8.38 -5.52
N VAL A 353 22.81 -8.30 -5.41
CA VAL A 353 23.45 -7.47 -4.38
C VAL A 353 23.34 -5.98 -4.64
N ASN A 354 23.11 -5.58 -5.89
CA ASN A 354 22.87 -4.18 -6.25
C ASN A 354 21.43 -4.00 -6.73
N ASP A 355 20.97 -2.75 -6.71
CA ASP A 355 19.70 -2.38 -7.33
C ASP A 355 19.72 -2.62 -8.86
N ASN A 356 18.53 -2.67 -9.47
CA ASN A 356 18.31 -2.86 -10.90
C ASN A 356 18.95 -4.15 -11.45
N PHE A 357 18.92 -5.21 -10.65
CA PHE A 357 19.38 -6.57 -10.99
C PHE A 357 20.87 -6.64 -11.35
N GLY A 358 21.67 -5.75 -10.73
CA GLY A 358 23.11 -5.66 -10.93
C GLY A 358 23.93 -6.42 -9.88
N GLY A 359 25.23 -6.54 -10.15
CA GLY A 359 26.17 -7.19 -9.24
C GLY A 359 26.02 -8.71 -9.19
N ASN A 360 26.60 -9.31 -8.17
CA ASN A 360 26.46 -10.74 -7.90
C ASN A 360 24.99 -11.11 -7.69
N SER A 361 24.63 -12.34 -8.06
CA SER A 361 23.27 -12.84 -7.89
C SER A 361 23.24 -14.23 -7.28
N LEU A 362 22.19 -14.52 -6.50
CA LEU A 362 21.88 -15.85 -5.96
C LEU A 362 20.55 -16.32 -6.51
N ALA A 363 20.55 -17.50 -7.13
CA ALA A 363 19.31 -18.17 -7.51
C ALA A 363 18.79 -19.01 -6.34
N VAL A 364 17.53 -18.82 -5.97
CA VAL A 364 16.84 -19.56 -4.91
C VAL A 364 15.63 -20.24 -5.53
N THR A 365 15.71 -21.56 -5.70
CA THR A 365 14.69 -22.39 -6.37
C THR A 365 13.87 -23.23 -5.39
N SER A 366 14.22 -23.22 -4.11
CA SER A 366 13.52 -23.89 -3.02
C SER A 366 13.64 -23.04 -1.76
N SER A 367 12.77 -23.26 -0.78
CA SER A 367 12.83 -22.55 0.49
C SER A 367 14.20 -22.73 1.15
N ASN A 368 14.75 -21.63 1.64
CA ASN A 368 16.02 -21.54 2.33
C ASN A 368 15.78 -20.85 3.67
N SER A 369 16.00 -21.58 4.76
CA SER A 369 15.77 -21.09 6.12
C SER A 369 16.80 -20.09 6.60
N CYS A 370 17.99 -19.98 6.01
CA CYS A 370 18.99 -18.99 6.40
C CYS A 370 20.02 -18.75 5.29
N LEU A 371 20.02 -17.55 4.68
CA LEU A 371 20.93 -17.18 3.59
C LEU A 371 22.40 -16.98 4.03
N VAL A 372 22.69 -17.15 5.33
CA VAL A 372 24.06 -17.09 5.88
C VAL A 372 24.92 -18.18 5.28
N ASP A 373 24.38 -19.39 5.10
CA ASP A 373 25.12 -20.53 4.57
C ASP A 373 25.59 -20.30 3.12
N GLU A 374 24.85 -19.48 2.36
CA GLU A 374 25.21 -19.02 1.02
C GLU A 374 26.06 -17.74 1.02
N SER A 375 26.41 -17.18 2.19
CA SER A 375 27.05 -15.86 2.32
C SER A 375 26.24 -14.72 1.67
N TRP A 376 24.91 -14.80 1.77
CA TRP A 376 23.94 -13.91 1.12
C TRP A 376 22.99 -13.18 2.07
N ASN A 377 23.20 -13.34 3.37
CA ASN A 377 22.43 -12.67 4.41
C ASN A 377 22.53 -11.15 4.30
N ASP A 378 21.39 -10.45 4.27
CA ASP A 378 21.34 -8.99 4.30
C ASP A 378 22.15 -8.35 3.16
N LEU A 379 22.15 -8.96 1.97
CA LEU A 379 22.84 -8.40 0.80
C LEU A 379 21.91 -8.00 -0.35
N ALA A 380 20.65 -8.43 -0.33
CA ALA A 380 19.76 -8.24 -1.46
C ALA A 380 19.27 -6.79 -1.57
N SER A 381 19.63 -6.13 -2.67
CA SER A 381 19.16 -4.78 -3.03
C SER A 381 18.14 -4.80 -4.19
N SER A 382 18.06 -5.89 -4.96
CA SER A 382 16.95 -6.13 -5.90
C SER A 382 16.72 -7.63 -6.11
N LEU A 383 15.55 -8.00 -6.61
CA LEU A 383 15.22 -9.41 -6.87
C LEU A 383 14.25 -9.61 -8.03
N ILE A 384 14.32 -10.79 -8.61
CA ILE A 384 13.43 -11.25 -9.67
C ILE A 384 12.68 -12.47 -9.15
N VAL A 385 11.36 -12.53 -9.34
CA VAL A 385 10.53 -13.70 -9.02
C VAL A 385 9.89 -14.24 -10.30
N ARG A 386 9.95 -15.55 -10.52
CA ARG A 386 9.45 -16.22 -11.72
C ARG A 386 8.73 -17.52 -11.40
N ALA A 387 7.85 -17.94 -12.30
CA ALA A 387 7.38 -19.32 -12.34
C ALA A 387 8.56 -20.22 -12.79
N GLY A 388 8.78 -21.31 -12.05
CA GLY A 388 9.65 -22.41 -12.44
C GLY A 388 8.98 -23.31 -13.49
N SER A 389 9.76 -24.19 -14.10
CA SER A 389 9.32 -25.13 -15.15
C SER A 389 8.23 -26.13 -14.73
N GLY A 390 7.85 -26.18 -13.45
CA GLY A 390 6.81 -27.06 -12.90
C GLY A 390 5.47 -26.38 -12.54
N ALA A 391 5.31 -25.06 -12.69
CA ALA A 391 4.03 -24.39 -12.45
C ALA A 391 3.05 -24.61 -13.60
N ARG A 392 2.56 -25.85 -13.75
CA ARG A 392 1.31 -26.08 -14.47
C ARG A 392 0.16 -25.81 -13.51
N THR A 393 -0.51 -24.69 -13.69
CA THR A 393 -1.87 -24.50 -13.19
C THR A 393 -2.74 -25.63 -13.73
N VAL A 394 -3.39 -26.36 -12.82
CA VAL A 394 -4.49 -27.26 -13.16
C VAL A 394 -5.57 -26.40 -13.82
N SER A 395 -5.70 -26.54 -15.14
CA SER A 395 -6.86 -26.06 -15.87
C SER A 395 -7.82 -27.23 -16.01
N ASP A 396 -8.96 -27.16 -15.34
CA ASP A 396 -10.09 -28.02 -15.65
C ASP A 396 -10.54 -27.74 -17.09
N GLU A 397 -10.61 -28.80 -17.88
CA GLU A 397 -11.06 -28.78 -19.26
C GLU A 397 -12.59 -28.61 -19.33
N ALA A 398 -13.04 -27.68 -20.18
CA ALA A 398 -14.09 -27.96 -21.16
C ALA A 398 -14.16 -26.85 -22.23
N GLY A 399 -13.47 -27.10 -23.36
CA GLY A 399 -13.88 -26.72 -24.71
C GLY A 399 -14.41 -25.30 -24.99
N ARG A 400 -13.50 -24.37 -25.31
CA ARG A 400 -13.78 -23.37 -26.36
C ARG A 400 -12.50 -22.98 -27.08
N LYS A 401 -12.39 -23.36 -28.35
CA LYS A 401 -11.35 -22.83 -29.24
C LYS A 401 -11.57 -21.33 -29.42
N THR A 402 -10.74 -20.51 -28.81
CA THR A 402 -10.54 -19.11 -29.21
C THR A 402 -9.06 -18.86 -29.36
N ASN A 403 -8.65 -18.55 -30.60
CA ASN A 403 -7.31 -18.07 -30.92
C ASN A 403 -7.07 -16.76 -30.18
N LEU A 404 -6.34 -16.80 -29.06
CA LEU A 404 -5.78 -15.62 -28.43
C LEU A 404 -4.34 -15.46 -28.91
N SER A 405 -4.16 -14.54 -29.85
CA SER A 405 -2.87 -14.03 -30.28
C SER A 405 -2.14 -13.44 -29.06
N VAL A 406 -1.02 -14.07 -28.68
CA VAL A 406 -0.03 -13.46 -27.80
C VAL A 406 0.49 -12.19 -28.50
N ALA A 407 0.40 -11.03 -27.84
CA ALA A 407 0.91 -9.78 -28.38
C ALA A 407 2.39 -9.93 -28.79
N PRO A 408 2.78 -9.57 -30.02
CA PRO A 408 4.15 -9.75 -30.47
C PRO A 408 5.06 -8.73 -29.78
N VAL A 409 6.14 -9.23 -29.16
CA VAL A 409 7.36 -8.44 -28.97
C VAL A 409 7.80 -8.00 -30.36
N LEU A 410 8.00 -6.69 -30.59
CA LEU A 410 8.50 -6.18 -31.87
C LEU A 410 9.82 -6.88 -32.21
N LYS A 411 9.78 -7.84 -33.13
CA LYS A 411 10.97 -8.56 -33.58
C LYS A 411 11.92 -7.59 -34.28
N GLY A 412 13.21 -7.72 -33.99
CA GLY A 412 14.26 -6.97 -34.69
C GLY A 412 14.40 -5.50 -34.27
N PHE A 413 13.98 -5.10 -33.06
CA PHE A 413 14.26 -3.75 -32.55
C PHE A 413 15.74 -3.57 -32.21
N ILE A 414 16.46 -2.80 -33.03
CA ILE A 414 17.91 -2.57 -32.98
C ILE A 414 18.20 -1.07 -32.92
N LEU A 415 19.17 -0.70 -32.08
CA LEU A 415 19.73 0.65 -32.00
C LEU A 415 21.10 0.66 -32.68
N TYR A 416 21.30 1.55 -33.66
CA TYR A 416 22.57 1.62 -34.39
C TYR A 416 22.90 3.03 -34.90
N PRO A 417 24.19 3.40 -34.96
CA PRO A 417 25.31 2.71 -34.33
C PRO A 417 25.19 2.71 -32.80
N ASN A 418 25.69 1.68 -32.13
CA ASN A 418 25.82 1.65 -30.68
C ASN A 418 27.19 1.02 -30.34
N PRO A 419 28.19 1.79 -29.89
CA PRO A 419 28.12 3.18 -29.43
C PRO A 419 27.76 4.20 -30.53
N ALA A 420 27.07 5.27 -30.14
CA ALA A 420 26.58 6.35 -30.99
C ALA A 420 27.30 7.67 -30.69
N ASN A 421 27.63 8.44 -31.72
CA ASN A 421 28.12 9.80 -31.56
C ASN A 421 26.93 10.77 -31.47
N ASN A 422 26.57 11.48 -32.53
CA ASN A 422 25.50 12.50 -32.44
C ASN A 422 24.15 12.01 -32.97
N GLU A 423 24.08 10.79 -33.51
CA GLU A 423 22.84 10.23 -34.06
C GLU A 423 22.68 8.77 -33.63
N LEU A 424 21.46 8.40 -33.24
CA LEU A 424 21.05 7.02 -32.97
C LEU A 424 19.85 6.66 -33.85
N ARG A 425 19.95 5.57 -34.60
CA ARG A 425 18.87 5.08 -35.48
C ARG A 425 18.15 3.90 -34.84
N LEU A 426 16.84 3.84 -35.08
CA LEU A 426 15.95 2.79 -34.63
C LEU A 426 15.57 1.93 -35.85
N ALA A 427 15.98 0.67 -35.87
CA ALA A 427 15.42 -0.32 -36.78
C ALA A 427 14.45 -1.19 -36.00
N ALA A 428 13.31 -1.53 -36.59
CA ALA A 428 12.34 -2.48 -36.05
C ALA A 428 11.65 -3.20 -37.20
N GLY A 429 11.13 -4.40 -36.96
CA GLY A 429 10.32 -5.13 -37.93
C GLY A 429 8.91 -4.55 -38.16
N GLU A 430 8.53 -3.50 -37.43
CA GLU A 430 7.24 -2.82 -37.55
C GLU A 430 7.42 -1.30 -37.60
N ASP A 431 6.40 -0.59 -38.10
CA ASP A 431 6.41 0.86 -38.16
C ASP A 431 6.50 1.47 -36.74
N LEU A 432 7.36 2.48 -36.57
CA LEU A 432 7.53 3.21 -35.33
C LEU A 432 7.06 4.67 -35.41
N ALA A 433 6.46 5.10 -36.53
CA ALA A 433 5.95 6.47 -36.67
C ALA A 433 4.97 6.79 -35.53
N GLY A 434 5.14 7.98 -34.93
CA GLY A 434 4.29 8.49 -33.83
C GLY A 434 4.60 7.92 -32.44
N ALA A 435 5.50 6.93 -32.31
CA ALA A 435 5.90 6.36 -31.02
C ALA A 435 6.47 7.43 -30.09
N PHE A 436 6.20 7.32 -28.79
CA PHE A 436 6.78 8.21 -27.78
C PHE A 436 8.11 7.64 -27.30
N LEU A 437 9.17 8.43 -27.41
CA LEU A 437 10.54 8.05 -27.09
C LEU A 437 11.01 8.83 -25.87
N GLN A 438 11.59 8.14 -24.89
CA GLN A 438 12.18 8.76 -23.71
C GLN A 438 13.59 8.21 -23.50
N VAL A 439 14.56 9.10 -23.34
CA VAL A 439 15.94 8.74 -22.99
C VAL A 439 16.16 9.08 -21.53
N PHE A 440 16.69 8.13 -20.78
CA PHE A 440 17.04 8.28 -19.37
C PHE A 440 18.56 8.17 -19.19
N ASP A 441 19.11 8.97 -18.29
CA ASP A 441 20.49 8.79 -17.83
C ASP A 441 20.60 7.58 -16.88
N LEU A 442 21.83 7.27 -16.45
CA LEU A 442 22.10 6.17 -15.50
C LEU A 442 21.40 6.33 -14.14
N ALA A 443 20.99 7.54 -13.77
CA ALA A 443 20.23 7.81 -12.55
C ALA A 443 18.71 7.68 -12.76
N GLY A 444 18.27 7.23 -13.94
CA GLY A 444 16.85 7.07 -14.28
C GLY A 444 16.12 8.39 -14.50
N ARG A 445 16.84 9.51 -14.66
CA ARG A 445 16.24 10.82 -14.91
C ARG A 445 15.97 10.97 -16.41
N PRO A 446 14.77 11.43 -16.83
CA PRO A 446 14.49 11.66 -18.24
C PRO A 446 15.35 12.84 -18.73
N VAL A 447 16.25 12.58 -19.67
CA VAL A 447 17.14 13.58 -20.29
C VAL A 447 16.70 14.00 -21.68
N MET A 448 15.81 13.23 -22.31
CA MET A 448 15.20 13.55 -23.60
C MET A 448 13.82 12.91 -23.71
N SER A 449 12.86 13.60 -24.32
CA SER A 449 11.55 13.03 -24.66
C SER A 449 11.09 13.61 -25.98
N LEU A 450 10.68 12.75 -26.92
CA LEU A 450 10.25 13.17 -28.26
C LEU A 450 9.26 12.19 -28.87
N ARG A 451 8.50 12.64 -29.86
CA ARG A 451 7.76 11.73 -30.75
C ARG A 451 8.68 11.28 -31.88
N ASN A 452 8.59 10.02 -32.24
CA ASN A 452 9.34 9.45 -33.33
C ASN A 452 8.74 9.88 -34.67
N ILE A 453 9.54 10.57 -35.49
CA ILE A 453 9.10 11.08 -36.80
C ILE A 453 9.80 10.33 -37.94
N ASN A 454 11.09 10.01 -37.79
CA ASN A 454 11.92 9.47 -38.88
C ASN A 454 12.88 8.36 -38.41
N ASN A 455 12.62 7.74 -37.25
CA ASN A 455 13.46 6.69 -36.66
C ASN A 455 14.90 7.13 -36.36
N ARG A 456 15.12 8.43 -36.13
CA ARG A 456 16.42 9.00 -35.77
C ARG A 456 16.31 9.85 -34.51
N LEU A 457 17.31 9.73 -33.64
CA LEU A 457 17.48 10.53 -32.44
C LEU A 457 18.76 11.35 -32.57
N ASP A 458 18.63 12.67 -32.47
CA ASP A 458 19.77 13.56 -32.32
C ASP A 458 20.25 13.54 -30.87
N LEU A 459 21.47 13.03 -30.66
CA LEU A 459 22.12 12.90 -29.38
C LEU A 459 23.15 14.00 -29.11
N SER A 460 23.29 15.00 -29.99
CA SER A 460 24.33 16.05 -29.90
C SER A 460 24.32 16.81 -28.57
N ARG A 461 23.17 16.88 -27.90
CA ARG A 461 22.99 17.55 -26.60
C ARG A 461 23.24 16.64 -25.39
N LEU A 462 23.41 15.34 -25.61
CA LEU A 462 23.76 14.39 -24.55
C LEU A 462 25.27 14.35 -24.36
N LYS A 463 25.71 14.32 -23.10
CA LYS A 463 27.11 14.08 -22.77
C LYS A 463 27.48 12.62 -23.07
N ALA A 464 28.77 12.32 -23.18
CA ALA A 464 29.23 10.92 -23.24
C ALA A 464 28.74 10.15 -22.00
N GLY A 465 28.20 8.96 -22.21
CA GLY A 465 27.60 8.17 -21.14
C GLY A 465 26.67 7.06 -21.64
N VAL A 466 26.21 6.23 -20.71
CA VAL A 466 25.23 5.16 -21.00
C VAL A 466 23.84 5.71 -20.76
N TYR A 467 22.93 5.41 -21.69
CA TYR A 467 21.56 5.89 -21.67
C TYR A 467 20.58 4.76 -21.94
N THR A 468 19.38 4.89 -21.40
CA THR A 468 18.27 3.96 -21.67
C THR A 468 17.23 4.64 -22.53
N LEU A 469 16.98 4.11 -23.72
CA LEU A 469 15.87 4.50 -24.57
C LEU A 469 14.65 3.63 -24.28
N VAL A 470 13.54 4.27 -23.93
CA VAL A 470 12.22 3.67 -23.81
C VAL A 470 11.37 4.14 -24.99
N VAL A 471 10.80 3.19 -25.72
CA VAL A 471 9.88 3.41 -26.85
C VAL A 471 8.50 2.91 -26.44
N ASN A 472 7.49 3.79 -26.49
CA ASN A 472 6.11 3.45 -26.24
C ASN A 472 5.26 3.73 -27.49
N LYS A 473 4.69 2.67 -28.08
CA LYS A 473 3.74 2.77 -29.20
C LYS A 473 2.48 1.99 -28.85
N SER A 474 1.35 2.69 -28.71
CA SER A 474 0.03 2.09 -28.47
C SER A 474 -0.01 1.10 -27.29
N GLY A 475 0.73 1.38 -26.22
CA GLY A 475 0.78 0.53 -25.02
C GLY A 475 1.87 -0.54 -25.03
N ASN A 476 2.53 -0.77 -26.17
CA ASN A 476 3.71 -1.64 -26.25
C ASN A 476 4.95 -0.84 -25.86
N VAL A 477 5.64 -1.28 -24.81
CA VAL A 477 6.84 -0.62 -24.28
C VAL A 477 8.08 -1.46 -24.59
N ILE A 478 9.08 -0.83 -25.18
CA ILE A 478 10.38 -1.44 -25.47
C ILE A 478 11.46 -0.60 -24.83
N THR A 479 12.39 -1.28 -24.16
CA THR A 479 13.53 -0.65 -23.53
C THR A 479 14.84 -1.20 -24.11
N ARG A 480 15.75 -0.31 -24.50
CA ARG A 480 17.10 -0.66 -24.96
C ARG A 480 18.11 0.36 -24.46
N GLN A 481 19.29 -0.10 -24.09
CA GLN A 481 20.40 0.78 -23.75
C GLN A 481 21.25 1.12 -24.97
N PHE A 482 21.81 2.32 -24.98
CA PHE A 482 22.85 2.73 -25.92
C PHE A 482 23.92 3.56 -25.22
N VAL A 483 25.12 3.58 -25.79
CA VAL A 483 26.25 4.37 -25.31
C VAL A 483 26.41 5.59 -26.21
N LYS A 484 26.45 6.79 -25.62
CA LYS A 484 26.84 8.05 -26.28
C LYS A 484 28.33 8.25 -26.08
N GLN A 485 29.08 8.48 -27.16
CA GLN A 485 30.51 8.83 -27.15
C GLN A 485 30.74 10.27 -27.54
#